data_AF-A0A4D6BS40-F1
#
_entry.id   AF-A0A4D6BS40-F1
#
_cell.length_a   1.000
_cell.length_b   1.000
_cell.length_c   1.000
_cell.angle_alpha   90.00
_cell.angle_beta   90.00
_cell.angle_gamma   90.00
#
_symmetry.space_group_name_H-M   'P 1'
#
loop_
_entity.id
_entity.type
_entity.pdbx_description
1 polymer ?
#
loop_
_entity_poly.entity_id
_entity_poly.type
_entity_poly.pdbx_seq_one_letter_code
_entity_poly.pdbx_strand_id
1 'polypeptide(L)'
;ALIRVAGKIAGLKGDNEDQNVGIKVALRAMEAPLRQIVVNAGEEASVIANQVKAGEGSYGYNAYSEEYGDMIAMGILDPTKVTRSALQYAASVAGLMITTE
;
A
#
# COMPACT_ATOMS: atom_id res chain seq x y z
N ALA A 1 -0.09 3.25 -5.88
CA ALA A 1 0.42 2.00 -6.51
C ALA A 1 0.27 0.75 -5.62
N LEU A 2 0.82 0.73 -4.40
CA LEU A 2 0.86 -0.46 -3.55
C LEU A 2 -0.52 -1.04 -3.19
N ILE A 3 -1.54 -0.20 -2.96
CA ILE A 3 -2.93 -0.64 -2.74
C ILE A 3 -3.46 -1.51 -3.90
N ARG A 4 -3.12 -1.16 -5.15
CA ARG A 4 -3.55 -1.92 -6.34
C ARG A 4 -2.87 -3.27 -6.40
N VAL A 5 -1.59 -3.32 -6.06
CA VAL A 5 -0.84 -4.57 -6.00
C VAL A 5 -1.44 -5.47 -4.91
N ALA A 6 -1.68 -4.94 -3.71
CA ALA A 6 -2.29 -5.67 -2.61
C ALA A 6 -3.65 -6.29 -3.01
N GLY A 7 -4.50 -5.54 -3.73
CA GLY A 7 -5.75 -6.08 -4.27
C GLY A 7 -5.58 -7.24 -5.25
N LYS A 8 -4.55 -7.19 -6.11
CA LYS A 8 -4.27 -8.26 -7.10
C LYS A 8 -3.72 -9.54 -6.49
N ILE A 9 -3.00 -9.44 -5.38
CA ILE A 9 -2.36 -10.60 -4.70
C ILE A 9 -3.09 -11.00 -3.41
N ALA A 10 -4.28 -10.48 -3.15
CA ALA A 10 -5.07 -10.81 -1.97
C ALA A 10 -5.45 -12.30 -1.88
N GLY A 11 -5.48 -13.01 -3.01
CA GLY A 11 -5.75 -14.45 -3.08
C GLY A 11 -4.52 -15.36 -2.94
N LEU A 12 -3.33 -14.80 -2.73
CA LEU A 12 -2.10 -15.57 -2.58
C LEU A 12 -2.19 -16.46 -1.33
N LYS A 13 -1.84 -17.74 -1.47
CA LYS A 13 -1.78 -18.71 -0.37
C LYS A 13 -0.37 -19.24 -0.23
N GLY A 14 0.09 -19.35 1.01
CA GLY A 14 1.31 -20.05 1.36
C GLY A 14 1.08 -21.54 1.57
N ASP A 15 2.16 -22.25 1.87
CA ASP A 15 2.16 -23.70 2.11
C ASP A 15 1.54 -24.06 3.47
N ASN A 16 1.53 -23.12 4.42
CA ASN A 16 0.99 -23.31 5.76
C ASN A 16 0.34 -22.02 6.30
N GLU A 17 -0.29 -22.10 7.48
CA GLU A 17 -1.00 -20.94 8.05
C GLU A 17 -0.06 -19.81 8.47
N ASP A 18 1.17 -20.12 8.91
CA ASP A 18 2.14 -19.08 9.28
C ASP A 18 2.54 -18.22 8.07
N GLN A 19 2.75 -18.85 6.91
CA GLN A 19 2.97 -18.14 5.67
C GLN A 19 1.73 -17.33 5.25
N ASN A 20 0.51 -17.86 5.43
CA ASN A 20 -0.72 -17.10 5.17
C ASN A 20 -0.83 -15.86 6.06
N VAL A 21 -0.46 -15.96 7.33
CA VAL A 21 -0.39 -14.83 8.26
C VAL A 21 0.65 -13.82 7.78
N GLY A 22 1.85 -14.25 7.38
CA GLY A 22 2.88 -13.37 6.81
C GLY A 22 2.42 -12.62 5.56
N ILE A 23 1.73 -13.30 4.64
CA ILE A 23 1.12 -12.68 3.46
C ILE A 23 0.11 -11.61 3.88
N LYS A 24 -0.81 -11.91 4.81
CA LYS A 24 -1.80 -10.95 5.32
C LYS A 24 -1.14 -9.72 5.95
N VAL A 25 -0.04 -9.90 6.69
CA VAL A 25 0.75 -8.80 7.28
C VAL A 25 1.33 -7.90 6.19
N ALA A 26 1.96 -8.49 5.16
CA ALA A 26 2.52 -7.72 4.04
C ALA A 26 1.44 -6.96 3.26
N LEU A 27 0.30 -7.60 2.97
CA LEU A 27 -0.85 -6.96 2.32
C LEU A 27 -1.36 -5.75 3.10
N ARG A 28 -1.48 -5.87 4.42
CA ARG A 28 -1.87 -4.77 5.30
C ARG A 28 -0.84 -3.63 5.29
N ALA A 29 0.45 -3.97 5.31
CA ALA A 29 1.54 -2.98 5.30
C ALA A 29 1.60 -2.18 3.99
N MET A 30 1.23 -2.77 2.84
CA MET A 30 1.18 -2.07 1.55
C MET A 30 0.20 -0.90 1.52
N GLU A 31 -0.78 -0.86 2.42
CA GLU A 31 -1.74 0.23 2.54
C GLU A 31 -1.25 1.36 3.46
N ALA A 32 -0.22 1.11 4.28
CA ALA A 32 0.30 2.06 5.25
C ALA A 32 0.78 3.39 4.62
N PRO A 33 1.46 3.42 3.46
CA PRO A 33 1.92 4.67 2.87
C PRO A 33 0.77 5.63 2.51
N LEU A 34 -0.30 5.12 1.89
CA LEU A 34 -1.47 5.94 1.57
C LEU A 34 -2.12 6.45 2.85
N ARG A 35 -2.33 5.57 3.83
CA ARG A 35 -2.95 5.96 5.10
C ARG A 35 -2.15 7.05 5.80
N GLN A 36 -0.82 6.95 5.81
CA GLN A 36 0.02 7.95 6.45
C GLN A 36 -0.07 9.31 5.76
N ILE A 37 -0.09 9.35 4.42
CA ILE A 37 -0.29 10.59 3.66
C ILE A 37 -1.63 11.24 4.03
N VAL A 38 -2.69 10.44 4.12
CA VAL A 38 -4.04 10.91 4.47
C VAL A 38 -4.11 11.42 5.91
N VAL A 39 -3.54 10.68 6.87
CA VAL A 39 -3.46 11.13 8.27
C VAL A 39 -2.69 12.45 8.38
N ASN A 40 -1.60 12.61 7.63
CA ASN A 40 -0.83 13.85 7.62
C ASN A 40 -1.61 15.03 7.04
N ALA A 41 -2.60 14.77 6.17
CA ALA A 41 -3.52 15.78 5.65
C ALA A 41 -4.67 16.10 6.63
N GLY A 42 -4.80 15.38 7.75
CA GLY A 42 -5.88 15.57 8.72
C GLY A 42 -7.17 14.80 8.42
N GLU A 43 -7.12 13.92 7.42
CA GLU A 43 -8.28 13.24 6.84
C GLU A 43 -8.45 11.79 7.36
N GLU A 44 -9.64 11.21 7.16
CA GLU A 44 -9.91 9.85 7.63
C GLU A 44 -9.32 8.77 6.69
N ALA A 45 -8.15 8.24 7.07
CA ALA A 45 -7.41 7.25 6.30
C ALA A 45 -8.19 5.97 5.96
N SER A 46 -9.13 5.55 6.79
CA SER A 46 -9.95 4.36 6.52
C SER A 46 -10.92 4.57 5.36
N VAL A 47 -11.58 5.72 5.31
CA VAL A 47 -12.54 6.09 4.26
C VAL A 47 -11.82 6.23 2.93
N ILE A 48 -10.74 7.01 2.89
CA ILE A 48 -9.98 7.25 1.66
C ILE A 48 -9.33 5.96 1.15
N ALA A 49 -8.75 5.14 2.03
CA ALA A 49 -8.14 3.88 1.60
C ALA A 49 -9.18 2.91 1.00
N ASN A 50 -10.39 2.85 1.56
CA ASN A 50 -11.48 2.02 1.02
C ASN A 50 -11.99 2.56 -0.32
N GLN A 51 -12.16 3.89 -0.44
CA GLN A 51 -12.59 4.53 -1.69
C GLN A 51 -11.55 4.32 -2.80
N VAL A 52 -10.27 4.51 -2.49
CA VAL A 52 -9.19 4.25 -3.45
C VAL A 52 -9.22 2.77 -3.83
N LYS A 53 -9.32 1.82 -2.89
CA LYS A 53 -9.43 0.38 -3.21
C LYS A 53 -10.56 0.04 -4.16
N ALA A 54 -11.73 0.66 -4.02
CA ALA A 54 -12.90 0.44 -4.87
C ALA A 54 -12.71 0.97 -6.31
N GLY A 55 -11.85 1.97 -6.50
CA GLY A 55 -11.52 2.47 -7.84
C GLY A 55 -10.58 1.56 -8.64
N GLU A 56 -10.35 1.90 -9.90
CA GLU A 56 -9.53 1.12 -10.83
C GLU A 56 -8.35 1.91 -11.40
N GLY A 57 -7.36 1.20 -11.94
CA GLY A 57 -6.23 1.79 -12.64
C GLY A 57 -5.46 2.84 -11.81
N SER A 58 -5.33 4.02 -12.41
CA SER A 58 -4.66 5.23 -11.88
C SER A 58 -5.53 6.05 -10.91
N TYR A 59 -6.75 5.61 -10.59
CA TYR A 59 -7.59 6.30 -9.61
C TYR A 59 -6.93 6.34 -8.22
N GLY A 60 -6.89 7.52 -7.62
CA GLY A 60 -6.29 7.76 -6.32
C GLY A 60 -6.87 9.02 -5.64
N TYR A 61 -6.17 9.48 -4.61
CA TYR A 61 -6.54 10.63 -3.80
C TYR A 61 -5.37 11.62 -3.76
N ASN A 62 -5.64 12.86 -4.10
CA ASN A 62 -4.70 13.96 -3.98
C ASN A 62 -4.86 14.61 -2.60
N ALA A 63 -3.90 14.38 -1.72
CA ALA A 63 -3.93 14.92 -0.35
C ALA A 63 -3.64 16.42 -0.25
N TYR A 64 -3.20 17.08 -1.34
CA TYR A 64 -3.01 18.53 -1.36
C TYR A 64 -4.29 19.29 -1.70
N SER A 65 -5.08 18.78 -2.66
CA SER A 65 -6.35 19.39 -3.09
C SER A 65 -7.58 18.71 -2.51
N GLU A 66 -7.41 17.62 -1.77
CA GLU A 66 -8.47 16.79 -1.17
C GLU A 66 -9.45 16.18 -2.19
N GLU A 67 -8.99 16.00 -3.44
CA GLU A 67 -9.80 15.50 -4.54
C GLU A 67 -9.39 14.08 -4.98
N TYR A 68 -10.39 13.32 -5.43
CA TYR A 68 -10.17 12.03 -6.06
C TYR A 68 -10.05 12.17 -7.57
N GLY A 69 -9.20 11.34 -8.19
CA GLY A 69 -9.16 11.23 -9.64
C GLY A 69 -7.93 10.49 -10.14
N ASP A 70 -7.55 10.75 -11.38
CA ASP A 70 -6.43 10.06 -12.02
C ASP A 70 -5.08 10.67 -11.58
N MET A 71 -4.30 9.89 -10.83
CA MET A 71 -3.00 10.29 -10.29
C MET A 71 -1.98 10.63 -11.40
N ILE A 72 -2.07 9.99 -12.57
CA ILE A 72 -1.21 10.26 -13.72
C ILE A 72 -1.60 11.60 -14.34
N ALA A 73 -2.90 11.84 -14.53
CA ALA A 73 -3.38 13.11 -15.07
C ALA A 73 -3.08 14.30 -14.13
N MET A 74 -3.12 14.05 -12.81
CA MET A 74 -2.75 15.02 -11.78
C MET A 74 -1.22 15.22 -11.63
N GLY A 75 -0.40 14.44 -12.34
CA GLY A 75 1.07 14.55 -12.29
C GLY A 75 1.69 13.99 -11.00
N ILE A 76 0.96 13.23 -10.20
CA ILE A 76 1.44 12.61 -8.97
C ILE A 76 2.00 11.22 -9.32
N LEU A 77 3.29 11.20 -9.66
CA LEU A 77 3.97 10.04 -10.21
C LEU A 77 5.12 9.59 -9.29
N ASP A 78 5.09 8.31 -8.90
CA ASP A 78 6.19 7.66 -8.21
C ASP A 78 7.00 6.80 -9.20
N PRO A 79 8.33 6.94 -9.27
CA PRO A 79 9.16 6.03 -10.04
C PRO A 79 9.02 4.60 -9.50
N THR A 80 8.71 3.65 -10.39
CA THR A 80 8.52 2.22 -10.03
C THR A 80 9.70 1.64 -9.28
N LYS A 81 10.92 2.08 -9.59
CA LYS A 81 12.15 1.70 -8.89
C LYS A 81 12.10 2.06 -7.40
N VAL A 82 11.61 3.26 -7.06
CA VAL A 82 11.56 3.76 -5.69
C VAL A 82 10.54 2.95 -4.88
N THR A 83 9.32 2.77 -5.40
CA THR A 83 8.28 1.98 -4.71
C THR A 83 8.72 0.54 -4.49
N ARG A 84 9.37 -0.08 -5.47
CA ARG A 84 9.90 -1.45 -5.36
C ARG A 84 11.00 -1.54 -4.32
N SER A 85 12.02 -0.69 -4.41
CA SER A 85 13.16 -0.71 -3.49
C SER A 85 12.72 -0.45 -2.06
N ALA A 86 11.81 0.51 -1.82
CA ALA A 86 11.28 0.79 -0.49
C ALA A 86 10.60 -0.45 0.14
N LEU A 87 9.75 -1.15 -0.61
CA LEU A 87 9.08 -2.35 -0.14
C LEU A 87 10.07 -3.49 0.14
N GLN A 88 11.04 -3.71 -0.75
CA GLN A 88 12.03 -4.79 -0.61
C GLN A 88 12.93 -4.58 0.62
N TYR A 89 13.46 -3.37 0.80
CA TYR A 89 14.31 -3.07 1.96
C TYR A 89 13.52 -3.14 3.27
N ALA A 90 12.30 -2.62 3.31
CA ALA A 90 11.44 -2.71 4.50
C ALA A 90 11.13 -4.18 4.86
N ALA A 91 10.76 -5.00 3.88
CA ALA A 91 10.48 -6.42 4.10
C ALA A 91 11.74 -7.20 4.54
N SER A 92 12.91 -6.88 3.99
CA SER A 92 14.17 -7.51 4.35
C SER A 92 14.54 -7.29 5.82
N VAL A 93 14.44 -6.05 6.30
CA VAL A 93 14.77 -5.73 7.70
C VAL A 93 13.72 -6.31 8.63
N ALA A 94 12.43 -6.15 8.31
CA ALA A 94 11.35 -6.70 9.13
C ALA A 94 11.43 -8.22 9.26
N GLY A 95 11.72 -8.93 8.17
CA GLY A 95 11.89 -10.39 8.17
C GLY A 95 13.03 -10.83 9.09
N LEU A 96 14.18 -10.15 9.03
CA LEU A 96 15.31 -10.44 9.91
C LEU A 96 14.96 -10.21 11.39
N MET A 97 14.30 -9.08 11.71
CA MET A 97 13.93 -8.75 13.09
C MET A 97 12.90 -9.72 13.67
N ILE A 98 11.92 -10.18 12.88
CA ILE A 98 10.89 -11.13 13.33
C ILE A 98 11.51 -12.49 13.74
N THR A 99 12.61 -12.89 13.12
CA THR A 99 13.29 -14.16 13.39
C THR A 99 14.47 -14.03 14.37
N THR A 100 14.70 -12.85 14.93
CA THR A 100 15.77 -12.60 15.88
C THR A 100 15.22 -12.74 17.30
N GLU A 101 15.85 -13.58 18.11
CA GLU A 101 15.58 -13.75 19.56
C GLU A 101 16.39 -12.77 20.41
#